data_AF-A0A8S2N4K4-F1
#
_entry.id   AF-A0A8S2N4K4-F1
#
_cell.length_a   1.000
_cell.length_b   1.000
_cell.length_c   1.000
_cell.angle_alpha   90.00
_cell.angle_beta   90.00
_cell.angle_gamma   90.00
#
_symmetry.space_group_name_H-M   'P 1'
#
loop_
_entity.id
_entity.type
_entity.pdbx_description
1 polymer ?
#
loop_
_entity_poly.entity_id
_entity_poly.type
_entity_poly.pdbx_seq_one_letter_code
_entity_poly.pdbx_strand_id
1 'polypeptide(L)'
;MFSKFDLGNESESGKLMMAIMHRPGDELRRLNENNLDQLLFDEIPDINSTKKSHDIFTEYLRAHGTKVLYVKPLLLETLIHSTAACHMLIEGIIENSFYNTNHDHEDLIMALYQWLLTRTPEQLVEDVITGVACTTTELGDSGYAATILAMHDRNNEFIIPPLPNLLFTRDAFSVIEKNVFIWHMAKLARQNEPLIFRVIFQYHPQLSTSGLKIVEWETRKNDQEYLTIEGGDLAYYGQGILLIGCGERTNRSSIEALARTGLFRQVIAIVIPPQRDYMHLDTVLSTVGKHAFTLHGLLANQMDIFTIETRD
;
A
#
# COMPACT_ATOMS: atom_id res chain seq x y z
N MET A 1 -23.90 5.99 -4.32
CA MET A 1 -23.79 6.76 -5.58
C MET A 1 -22.88 7.96 -5.32
N PHE A 2 -21.61 7.93 -5.74
CA PHE A 2 -20.83 9.16 -5.82
C PHE A 2 -21.55 10.06 -6.83
N SER A 3 -22.12 11.20 -6.41
CA SER A 3 -22.32 12.31 -7.37
C SER A 3 -21.00 12.50 -8.10
N LYS A 4 -20.99 12.82 -9.41
CA LYS A 4 -19.78 13.09 -10.22
C LYS A 4 -18.78 13.99 -9.47
N PHE A 5 -18.01 13.40 -8.56
CA PHE A 5 -16.94 14.05 -7.84
C PHE A 5 -15.79 13.88 -8.80
N ASP A 6 -15.25 15.01 -9.21
CA ASP A 6 -14.05 15.06 -9.99
C ASP A 6 -12.90 14.61 -9.06
N LEU A 7 -12.74 13.29 -8.87
CA LEU A 7 -11.79 12.71 -7.93
C LEU A 7 -10.37 13.11 -8.29
N GLY A 8 -9.56 13.42 -7.29
CA GLY A 8 -8.18 13.80 -7.50
C GLY A 8 -7.56 14.46 -6.27
N ASN A 9 -6.27 14.75 -6.36
CA ASN A 9 -5.51 15.43 -5.32
C ASN A 9 -4.66 16.56 -5.92
N GLU A 10 -5.04 17.81 -5.64
CA GLU A 10 -4.37 18.98 -6.22
C GLU A 10 -3.29 19.57 -5.30
N SER A 11 -3.28 19.22 -4.01
CA SER A 11 -2.28 19.68 -3.02
C SER A 11 -2.46 18.99 -1.67
N GLU A 12 -1.39 18.90 -0.87
CA GLU A 12 -1.43 18.42 0.52
C GLU A 12 -2.08 19.40 1.53
N SER A 13 -2.39 20.64 1.13
CA SER A 13 -2.99 21.67 2.03
C SER A 13 -4.41 22.09 1.66
N GLY A 14 -4.98 21.50 0.60
CA GLY A 14 -6.34 21.75 0.17
C GLY A 14 -7.39 21.16 1.12
N LYS A 15 -8.66 21.52 0.92
CA LYS A 15 -9.76 20.92 1.70
C LYS A 15 -9.89 19.43 1.36
N LEU A 16 -9.72 18.56 2.35
CA LEU A 16 -9.87 17.12 2.19
C LEU A 16 -11.34 16.72 2.03
N MET A 17 -11.73 16.33 0.81
CA MET A 17 -13.10 15.94 0.50
C MET A 17 -13.35 14.44 0.70
N MET A 18 -12.35 13.60 0.47
CA MET A 18 -12.47 12.15 0.55
C MET A 18 -11.14 11.52 0.97
N ALA A 19 -11.19 10.48 1.79
CA ALA A 19 -10.03 9.69 2.20
C ALA A 19 -10.35 8.20 2.18
N ILE A 20 -9.39 7.37 1.74
CA ILE A 20 -9.45 5.92 1.88
C ILE A 20 -8.64 5.53 3.11
N MET A 21 -9.30 4.85 4.04
CA MET A 21 -8.74 4.45 5.33
C MET A 21 -8.89 2.94 5.50
N HIS A 22 -8.06 2.33 6.32
CA HIS A 22 -8.23 0.94 6.73
C HIS A 22 -8.49 0.90 8.22
N ARG A 23 -9.66 0.39 8.63
CA ARG A 23 -9.95 0.22 10.04
C ARG A 23 -9.20 -1.03 10.52
N PRO A 24 -8.28 -0.90 11.51
CA PRO A 24 -7.48 -2.03 11.95
C PRO A 24 -8.36 -3.17 12.48
N GLY A 25 -7.94 -4.40 12.21
CA GLY A 25 -8.70 -5.63 12.37
C GLY A 25 -7.87 -6.76 13.00
N ASP A 26 -8.19 -7.99 12.63
CA ASP A 26 -7.56 -9.18 13.20
C ASP A 26 -6.18 -9.46 12.58
N GLU A 27 -5.80 -8.77 11.50
CA GLU A 27 -4.43 -8.74 11.00
C GLU A 27 -3.41 -8.28 12.06
N LEU A 28 -3.83 -7.40 12.98
CA LEU A 28 -2.98 -6.99 14.11
C LEU A 28 -2.84 -8.09 15.17
N ARG A 29 -3.75 -9.07 15.24
CA ARG A 29 -3.64 -10.21 16.18
C ARG A 29 -2.56 -11.19 15.76
N ARG A 30 -2.10 -11.12 14.51
CA ARG A 30 -1.04 -11.96 13.98
C ARG A 30 0.35 -11.49 14.41
N LEU A 31 0.47 -10.28 14.94
CA LEU A 31 1.72 -9.76 15.48
C LEU A 31 2.11 -10.50 16.76
N ASN A 32 3.35 -10.95 16.81
CA ASN A 32 3.97 -11.56 17.98
C ASN A 32 5.47 -11.20 18.04
N GLU A 33 6.11 -11.48 19.18
CA GLU A 33 7.50 -11.08 19.43
C GLU A 33 8.50 -11.58 18.39
N ASN A 34 8.19 -12.68 17.69
CA ASN A 34 9.08 -13.28 16.69
C ASN A 34 8.92 -12.68 15.29
N ASN A 35 7.83 -11.95 15.01
CA ASN A 35 7.51 -11.47 13.66
C ASN A 35 7.38 -9.95 13.52
N LEU A 36 7.55 -9.18 14.61
CA LEU A 36 7.49 -7.71 14.61
C LEU A 36 8.40 -7.07 13.55
N ASP A 37 9.69 -7.39 13.56
CA ASP A 37 10.66 -6.84 12.61
C ASP A 37 10.32 -7.20 11.16
N GLN A 38 9.87 -8.45 10.93
CA GLN A 38 9.48 -8.94 9.60
C GLN A 38 8.23 -8.23 9.08
N LEU A 39 7.27 -7.97 9.96
CA LEU A 39 6.00 -7.30 9.65
C LEU A 39 6.06 -5.79 9.86
N LEU A 40 7.26 -5.23 10.08
CA LEU A 40 7.55 -3.79 10.16
C LEU A 40 6.74 -3.07 11.25
N PHE A 41 6.60 -3.70 12.42
CA PHE A 41 5.99 -3.11 13.61
C PHE A 41 7.00 -3.03 14.73
N ASP A 42 7.03 -1.91 15.46
CA ASP A 42 7.94 -1.73 16.59
C ASP A 42 7.47 -2.47 17.85
N GLU A 43 6.16 -2.55 18.06
CA GLU A 43 5.54 -3.19 19.22
C GLU A 43 4.18 -3.79 18.88
N ILE A 44 3.70 -4.73 19.71
CA ILE A 44 2.37 -5.33 19.55
C ILE A 44 1.31 -4.34 20.07
N PRO A 45 0.43 -3.79 19.22
CA PRO A 45 -0.53 -2.79 19.64
C PRO A 45 -1.71 -3.41 20.39
N ASP A 46 -2.28 -2.68 21.37
CA ASP A 46 -3.59 -3.04 21.93
C ASP A 46 -4.69 -2.74 20.91
N ILE A 47 -5.20 -3.80 20.27
CA ILE A 47 -6.13 -3.73 19.15
C ILE A 47 -7.41 -2.97 19.49
N ASN A 48 -7.91 -3.11 20.72
CA ASN A 48 -9.13 -2.42 21.13
C ASN A 48 -8.91 -0.91 21.21
N SER A 49 -7.81 -0.48 21.84
CA SER A 49 -7.41 0.93 21.88
C SER A 49 -7.11 1.47 20.49
N THR A 50 -6.40 0.72 19.64
CA THR A 50 -6.11 1.12 18.25
C THR A 50 -7.38 1.30 17.43
N LYS A 51 -8.33 0.36 17.51
CA LYS A 51 -9.65 0.49 16.87
C LYS A 51 -10.40 1.73 17.35
N LYS A 52 -10.42 1.96 18.67
CA LYS A 52 -11.09 3.12 19.27
C LYS A 52 -10.47 4.44 18.80
N SER A 53 -9.14 4.56 18.82
CA SER A 53 -8.43 5.75 18.35
C SER A 53 -8.69 6.00 16.85
N HIS A 54 -8.67 4.94 16.04
CA HIS A 54 -8.99 5.02 14.63
C HIS A 54 -10.45 5.47 14.38
N ASP A 55 -11.40 4.94 15.16
CA ASP A 55 -12.81 5.34 15.05
C ASP A 55 -12.98 6.83 15.39
N ILE A 56 -12.39 7.30 16.49
CA ILE A 56 -12.38 8.73 16.87
C ILE A 56 -11.79 9.59 15.73
N PHE A 57 -10.66 9.19 15.15
CA PHE A 57 -10.02 9.92 14.06
C PHE A 57 -10.93 10.03 12.84
N THR A 58 -11.54 8.93 12.41
CA THR A 58 -12.43 8.96 11.23
C THR A 58 -13.76 9.67 11.50
N GLU A 59 -14.28 9.62 12.73
CA GLU A 59 -15.44 10.43 13.14
C GLU A 59 -15.11 11.92 13.08
N TYR A 60 -13.92 12.33 13.53
CA TYR A 60 -13.46 13.70 13.41
C TYR A 60 -13.42 14.16 11.94
N LEU A 61 -12.86 13.35 11.04
CA LEU A 61 -12.86 13.66 9.60
C LEU A 61 -14.28 13.81 9.02
N ARG A 62 -15.18 12.87 9.36
CA ARG A 62 -16.58 12.91 8.91
C ARG A 62 -17.32 14.14 9.43
N ALA A 63 -17.10 14.52 10.69
CA ALA A 63 -17.68 15.71 11.30
C ALA A 63 -17.23 17.00 10.59
N HIS A 64 -16.06 16.99 9.94
CA HIS A 64 -15.53 18.09 9.14
C HIS A 64 -15.85 17.97 7.64
N GLY A 65 -16.77 17.06 7.26
CA GLY A 65 -17.29 16.94 5.90
C GLY A 65 -16.45 16.08 4.96
N THR A 66 -15.42 15.38 5.46
CA THR A 66 -14.65 14.43 4.66
C THR A 66 -15.40 13.10 4.54
N LYS A 67 -15.55 12.60 3.30
CA LYS A 67 -16.05 11.25 3.05
C LYS A 67 -14.95 10.23 3.33
N VAL A 68 -15.11 9.43 4.38
CA VAL A 68 -14.20 8.32 4.68
C VAL A 68 -14.70 7.03 4.03
N LEU A 69 -13.90 6.48 3.13
CA LEU A 69 -14.09 5.16 2.53
C LEU A 69 -13.18 4.15 3.24
N TYR A 70 -13.62 2.89 3.32
CA TYR A 70 -12.84 1.84 3.97
C TYR A 70 -12.33 0.79 2.98
N VAL A 71 -11.07 0.37 3.14
CA VAL A 71 -10.43 -0.64 2.27
C VAL A 71 -11.22 -1.94 2.23
N LYS A 72 -11.52 -2.57 3.39
CA LYS A 72 -12.27 -3.84 3.46
C LYS A 72 -13.61 -3.79 2.67
N PRO A 73 -14.53 -2.85 2.92
CA PRO A 73 -15.75 -2.71 2.12
C PRO A 73 -15.51 -2.44 0.63
N LEU A 74 -14.55 -1.59 0.28
CA LEU A 74 -14.22 -1.31 -1.13
C LEU A 74 -13.73 -2.58 -1.85
N LEU A 75 -12.82 -3.34 -1.23
CA LEU A 75 -12.33 -4.59 -1.81
C LEU A 75 -13.47 -5.59 -1.96
N LEU A 76 -14.30 -5.77 -0.92
CA LEU A 76 -15.44 -6.69 -0.97
C LEU A 76 -16.44 -6.33 -2.08
N GLU A 77 -16.85 -5.06 -2.18
CA GLU A 77 -17.74 -4.60 -3.26
C GLU A 77 -17.12 -4.86 -4.64
N THR A 78 -15.80 -4.69 -4.76
CA THR A 78 -15.05 -4.95 -6.00
C THR A 78 -15.08 -6.43 -6.38
N LEU A 79 -14.78 -7.33 -5.45
CA LEU A 79 -14.72 -8.77 -5.70
C LEU A 79 -16.10 -9.38 -5.97
N ILE A 80 -17.15 -8.89 -5.29
CA ILE A 80 -18.53 -9.28 -5.58
C ILE A 80 -18.94 -8.84 -7.00
N HIS A 81 -18.50 -7.65 -7.41
CA HIS A 81 -18.89 -7.07 -8.70
C HIS A 81 -18.16 -7.70 -9.89
N SER A 82 -16.90 -8.15 -9.72
CA SER A 82 -16.03 -8.55 -10.82
C SER A 82 -15.29 -9.86 -10.54
N THR A 83 -15.65 -10.93 -11.25
CA THR A 83 -14.88 -12.19 -11.24
C THR A 83 -13.44 -11.99 -11.71
N ALA A 84 -13.21 -11.07 -12.65
CA ALA A 84 -11.85 -10.72 -13.10
C ALA A 84 -11.03 -10.08 -11.98
N ALA A 85 -11.67 -9.33 -11.06
CA ALA A 85 -10.99 -8.79 -9.89
C ALA A 85 -10.56 -9.90 -8.91
N CYS A 86 -11.38 -10.93 -8.74
CA CYS A 86 -11.00 -12.11 -7.95
C CYS A 86 -9.78 -12.81 -8.55
N HIS A 87 -9.79 -13.09 -9.86
CA HIS A 87 -8.65 -13.73 -10.51
C HIS A 87 -7.38 -12.89 -10.41
N MET A 88 -7.45 -11.58 -10.70
CA MET A 88 -6.29 -10.69 -10.57
C MET A 88 -5.74 -10.65 -9.14
N LEU A 89 -6.61 -10.60 -8.13
CA LEU A 89 -6.16 -10.63 -6.74
C LEU A 89 -5.46 -11.95 -6.41
N ILE A 90 -6.01 -13.08 -6.82
CA ILE A 90 -5.45 -14.41 -6.57
C ILE A 90 -4.09 -14.56 -7.27
N GLU A 91 -4.01 -14.23 -8.55
CA GLU A 91 -2.78 -14.28 -9.34
C GLU A 91 -1.70 -13.39 -8.72
N GLY A 92 -2.03 -12.15 -8.39
CA GLY A 92 -1.09 -11.22 -7.78
C GLY A 92 -0.58 -11.66 -6.40
N ILE A 93 -1.43 -12.26 -5.56
CA ILE A 93 -1.02 -12.80 -4.25
C ILE A 93 -0.01 -13.94 -4.43
N ILE A 94 -0.25 -14.81 -5.41
CA ILE A 94 0.65 -15.92 -5.72
C ILE A 94 1.98 -15.38 -6.26
N GLU A 95 1.93 -14.48 -7.24
CA GLU A 95 3.12 -13.84 -7.80
C GLU A 95 3.98 -13.20 -6.70
N ASN A 96 3.37 -12.43 -5.80
CA ASN A 96 4.07 -11.79 -4.69
C ASN A 96 4.63 -12.79 -3.67
N SER A 97 3.93 -13.90 -3.41
CA SER A 97 4.36 -14.92 -2.43
C SER A 97 5.59 -15.70 -2.90
N PHE A 98 5.77 -15.84 -4.22
CA PHE A 98 6.86 -16.62 -4.82
C PHE A 98 7.86 -15.75 -5.60
N TYR A 99 7.75 -14.43 -5.50
CA TYR A 99 8.52 -13.45 -6.28
C TYR A 99 10.05 -13.64 -6.24
N ASN A 100 10.60 -14.15 -5.13
CA ASN A 100 12.06 -14.35 -4.93
C ASN A 100 12.45 -15.82 -4.65
N THR A 101 11.59 -16.78 -4.95
CA THR A 101 11.89 -18.20 -4.69
C THR A 101 12.60 -18.83 -5.90
N ASN A 102 13.83 -19.32 -5.70
CA ASN A 102 14.63 -20.01 -6.71
C ASN A 102 14.19 -21.47 -6.99
N HIS A 103 13.10 -21.94 -6.37
CA HIS A 103 12.68 -23.34 -6.42
C HIS A 103 11.44 -23.52 -7.31
N ASP A 104 11.39 -24.68 -7.97
CA ASP A 104 10.27 -25.16 -8.75
C ASP A 104 9.11 -25.52 -7.80
N HIS A 105 8.24 -24.54 -7.54
CA HIS A 105 7.09 -24.65 -6.64
C HIS A 105 5.78 -24.88 -7.40
N GLU A 106 5.81 -25.40 -8.63
CA GLU A 106 4.64 -25.54 -9.49
C GLU A 106 3.43 -26.20 -8.79
N ASP A 107 3.66 -27.30 -8.07
CA ASP A 107 2.61 -28.02 -7.34
C ASP A 107 2.01 -27.19 -6.19
N LEU A 108 2.86 -26.47 -5.44
CA LEU A 108 2.43 -25.60 -4.34
C LEU A 108 1.66 -24.39 -4.86
N ILE A 109 2.15 -23.77 -5.94
CA ILE A 109 1.51 -22.64 -6.62
C ILE A 109 0.13 -23.07 -7.14
N MET A 110 0.05 -24.22 -7.81
CA MET A 110 -1.20 -24.75 -8.32
C MET A 110 -2.17 -25.07 -7.18
N ALA A 111 -1.70 -25.71 -6.11
CA ALA A 111 -2.53 -26.00 -4.95
C ALA A 111 -3.06 -24.73 -4.27
N LEU A 112 -2.22 -23.70 -4.10
CA LEU A 112 -2.64 -22.42 -3.53
C LEU A 112 -3.65 -21.70 -4.44
N TYR A 113 -3.42 -21.67 -5.75
CA TYR A 113 -4.34 -21.11 -6.74
C TYR A 113 -5.71 -21.78 -6.66
N GLN A 114 -5.74 -23.12 -6.70
CA GLN A 114 -6.99 -23.88 -6.62
C GLN A 114 -7.68 -23.70 -5.26
N TRP A 115 -6.93 -23.65 -4.16
CA TRP A 115 -7.48 -23.39 -2.83
C TRP A 115 -8.13 -22.00 -2.78
N LEU A 116 -7.46 -20.96 -3.28
CA LEU A 116 -7.99 -19.60 -3.33
C LEU A 116 -9.23 -19.47 -4.22
N LEU A 117 -9.30 -20.21 -5.33
CA LEU A 117 -10.51 -20.25 -6.18
C LEU A 117 -11.74 -20.83 -5.48
N THR A 118 -11.58 -21.63 -4.42
CA THR A 118 -12.71 -22.15 -3.64
C THR A 118 -13.30 -21.14 -2.66
N ARG A 119 -12.63 -20.00 -2.44
CA ARG A 119 -13.00 -19.01 -1.43
C ARG A 119 -14.11 -18.09 -1.96
N THR A 120 -15.05 -17.72 -1.10
CA THR A 120 -16.00 -16.65 -1.42
C THR A 120 -15.31 -15.28 -1.42
N PRO A 121 -15.89 -14.23 -2.02
CA PRO A 121 -15.34 -12.87 -1.94
C PRO A 121 -15.05 -12.40 -0.51
N GLU A 122 -15.93 -12.71 0.45
CA GLU A 122 -15.74 -12.36 1.87
C GLU A 122 -14.53 -13.09 2.47
N GLN A 123 -14.37 -14.37 2.14
CA GLN A 123 -13.24 -15.17 2.58
C GLN A 123 -11.93 -14.66 1.97
N LEU A 124 -11.90 -14.34 0.66
CA LEU A 124 -10.72 -13.77 0.00
C LEU A 124 -10.29 -12.44 0.63
N VAL A 125 -11.23 -11.55 0.94
CA VAL A 125 -10.93 -10.27 1.62
C VAL A 125 -10.28 -10.53 2.97
N GLU A 126 -10.80 -11.48 3.73
CA GLU A 126 -10.26 -11.79 5.05
C GLU A 126 -8.91 -12.48 4.98
N ASP A 127 -8.76 -13.48 4.10
CA ASP A 127 -7.51 -14.22 3.89
C ASP A 127 -6.36 -13.29 3.47
N VAL A 128 -6.63 -12.36 2.57
CA VAL A 128 -5.61 -11.43 2.04
C VAL A 128 -5.21 -10.37 3.07
N ILE A 129 -6.13 -9.91 3.93
CA ILE A 129 -5.84 -8.85 4.90
C ILE A 129 -5.31 -9.43 6.21
N THR A 130 -6.01 -10.40 6.77
CA THR A 130 -5.68 -11.03 8.07
C THR A 130 -4.60 -12.10 7.94
N GLY A 131 -4.29 -12.52 6.72
CA GLY A 131 -3.33 -13.58 6.46
C GLY A 131 -3.89 -14.96 6.79
N VAL A 132 -3.27 -15.97 6.18
CA VAL A 132 -3.61 -17.39 6.34
C VAL A 132 -2.39 -18.12 6.86
N ALA A 133 -2.49 -18.65 8.07
CA ALA A 133 -1.46 -19.50 8.65
C ALA A 133 -1.45 -20.87 7.97
N CYS A 134 -0.28 -21.48 7.83
CA CYS A 134 -0.14 -22.81 7.24
C CYS A 134 -0.55 -23.90 8.25
N THR A 135 -1.84 -23.95 8.60
CA THR A 135 -2.41 -24.90 9.55
C THR A 135 -3.65 -25.58 8.99
N THR A 136 -3.94 -26.80 9.47
CA THR A 136 -5.17 -27.53 9.12
C THR A 136 -6.43 -26.78 9.54
N THR A 137 -6.36 -25.93 10.57
CA THR A 137 -7.51 -25.17 11.06
C THR A 137 -7.92 -24.06 10.08
N GLU A 138 -6.95 -23.38 9.47
CA GLU A 138 -7.23 -22.27 8.56
C GLU A 138 -7.38 -22.72 7.10
N LEU A 139 -6.58 -23.70 6.67
CA LEU A 139 -6.65 -24.24 5.31
C LEU A 139 -7.79 -25.24 5.11
N GLY A 140 -8.27 -25.85 6.19
CA GLY A 140 -9.31 -26.88 6.17
C GLY A 140 -8.80 -28.24 5.66
N ASP A 141 -9.74 -29.11 5.30
CA ASP A 141 -9.48 -30.50 4.92
C ASP A 141 -9.81 -30.75 3.44
N SER A 142 -8.95 -30.25 2.56
CA SER A 142 -9.04 -30.47 1.11
C SER A 142 -7.73 -31.03 0.55
N GLY A 143 -7.78 -31.64 -0.64
CA GLY A 143 -6.57 -32.12 -1.31
C GLY A 143 -5.54 -31.00 -1.55
N TYR A 144 -6.01 -29.81 -1.91
CA TYR A 144 -5.16 -28.63 -2.08
C TYR A 144 -4.54 -28.18 -0.75
N ALA A 145 -5.33 -28.13 0.33
CA ALA A 145 -4.83 -27.82 1.67
C ALA A 145 -3.76 -28.82 2.13
N ALA A 146 -3.96 -30.12 1.86
CA ALA A 146 -2.97 -31.15 2.17
C ALA A 146 -1.66 -30.94 1.42
N THR A 147 -1.71 -30.59 0.13
CA THR A 147 -0.50 -30.25 -0.66
C THR A 147 0.21 -29.02 -0.10
N ILE A 148 -0.53 -27.95 0.23
CA ILE A 148 0.04 -26.73 0.82
C ILE A 148 0.76 -27.07 2.13
N LEU A 149 0.10 -27.78 3.04
CA LEU A 149 0.67 -28.18 4.35
C LEU A 149 1.91 -29.08 4.22
N ALA A 150 1.95 -29.93 3.19
CA ALA A 150 3.07 -30.83 2.96
C ALA A 150 4.31 -30.13 2.37
N MET A 151 4.09 -29.12 1.51
CA MET A 151 5.14 -28.47 0.73
C MET A 151 5.62 -27.12 1.28
N HIS A 152 4.82 -26.46 2.14
CA HIS A 152 5.19 -25.16 2.68
C HIS A 152 6.44 -25.24 3.58
N ASP A 153 7.29 -24.20 3.52
CA ASP A 153 8.43 -24.07 4.42
C ASP A 153 7.94 -23.94 5.86
N ARG A 154 8.32 -24.89 6.71
CA ARG A 154 7.91 -24.91 8.12
C ARG A 154 8.50 -23.77 8.94
N ASN A 155 9.48 -23.04 8.41
CA ASN A 155 10.02 -21.84 9.04
C ASN A 155 9.16 -20.60 8.76
N ASN A 156 8.21 -20.68 7.83
CA ASN A 156 7.25 -19.62 7.56
C ASN A 156 5.90 -19.99 8.17
N GLU A 157 5.36 -19.10 9.00
CA GLU A 157 4.08 -19.33 9.68
C GLU A 157 2.90 -19.19 8.71
N PHE A 158 3.03 -18.31 7.72
CA PHE A 158 1.94 -17.88 6.86
C PHE A 158 2.15 -18.29 5.40
N ILE A 159 1.14 -18.92 4.81
CA ILE A 159 1.08 -19.09 3.36
C ILE A 159 0.67 -17.79 2.66
N ILE A 160 -0.15 -16.97 3.34
CA ILE A 160 -0.47 -15.59 2.94
C ILE A 160 -0.19 -14.72 4.16
N PRO A 161 0.82 -13.83 4.12
CA PRO A 161 1.18 -13.03 5.28
C PRO A 161 0.09 -12.00 5.62
N PRO A 162 -0.10 -11.69 6.92
CA PRO A 162 -1.01 -10.62 7.33
C PRO A 162 -0.50 -9.24 6.90
N LEU A 163 -1.43 -8.28 6.77
CA LEU A 163 -1.12 -6.90 6.36
C LEU A 163 -1.39 -5.89 7.50
N PRO A 164 -0.64 -5.94 8.62
CA PRO A 164 -0.86 -5.03 9.74
C PRO A 164 -0.60 -3.56 9.36
N ASN A 165 0.30 -3.32 8.40
CA ASN A 165 0.62 -1.99 7.88
C ASN A 165 -0.44 -1.41 6.95
N LEU A 166 -1.48 -2.17 6.57
CA LEU A 166 -2.60 -1.64 5.79
C LEU A 166 -3.32 -0.50 6.54
N LEU A 167 -3.13 -0.40 7.86
CA LEU A 167 -3.49 0.76 8.68
C LEU A 167 -2.95 2.09 8.11
N PHE A 168 -1.74 2.06 7.53
CA PHE A 168 -1.06 3.19 6.93
C PHE A 168 -1.33 3.24 5.42
N THR A 169 -2.56 3.59 5.04
CA THR A 169 -2.99 3.64 3.62
C THR A 169 -2.23 4.65 2.76
N ARG A 170 -1.44 5.53 3.37
CA ARG A 170 -0.62 6.55 2.69
C ARG A 170 0.41 5.94 1.73
N ASP A 171 0.97 4.78 2.05
CA ASP A 171 2.21 4.36 1.41
C ASP A 171 2.03 3.56 0.12
N ALA A 172 1.00 2.72 0.06
CA ALA A 172 0.84 1.74 -1.00
C ALA A 172 0.39 2.32 -2.35
N PHE A 173 -0.24 3.50 -2.32
CA PHE A 173 -0.66 4.22 -3.52
C PHE A 173 -0.67 5.72 -3.26
N SER A 174 -0.71 6.52 -4.33
CA SER A 174 -0.94 7.96 -4.20
C SER A 174 -1.83 8.47 -5.31
N VAL A 175 -2.77 9.34 -4.95
CA VAL A 175 -3.52 10.12 -5.91
C VAL A 175 -2.80 11.45 -6.07
N ILE A 176 -2.42 11.80 -7.30
CA ILE A 176 -1.85 13.11 -7.64
C ILE A 176 -2.53 13.61 -8.91
N GLU A 177 -3.15 14.77 -8.81
CA GLU A 177 -4.11 15.30 -9.79
C GLU A 177 -5.16 14.24 -10.12
N LYS A 178 -5.20 13.75 -11.36
CA LYS A 178 -6.10 12.68 -11.82
C LYS A 178 -5.43 11.32 -11.92
N ASN A 179 -4.18 11.20 -11.50
CA ASN A 179 -3.42 9.98 -11.62
C ASN A 179 -3.43 9.23 -10.28
N VAL A 180 -3.67 7.92 -10.33
CA VAL A 180 -3.49 7.00 -9.23
C VAL A 180 -2.23 6.22 -9.50
N PHE A 181 -1.19 6.49 -8.73
CA PHE A 181 0.04 5.72 -8.78
C PHE A 181 -0.10 4.55 -7.82
N ILE A 182 0.10 3.33 -8.33
CA ILE A 182 0.21 2.13 -7.51
C ILE A 182 1.70 1.85 -7.37
N TRP A 183 2.20 1.86 -6.13
CA TRP A 183 3.64 1.88 -5.91
C TRP A 183 4.25 0.48 -5.80
N HIS A 184 5.57 0.40 -6.03
CA HIS A 184 6.37 -0.78 -5.67
C HIS A 184 6.99 -0.53 -4.29
N MET A 185 6.62 -1.33 -3.28
CA MET A 185 7.10 -1.14 -1.91
C MET A 185 8.57 -1.53 -1.79
N ALA A 186 9.33 -0.92 -0.87
CA ALA A 186 10.73 -1.31 -0.65
C ALA A 186 10.86 -2.64 0.11
N LYS A 187 9.87 -2.97 0.94
CA LYS A 187 9.87 -4.18 1.78
C LYS A 187 8.84 -5.18 1.28
N LEU A 188 9.27 -6.43 1.13
CA LEU A 188 8.42 -7.53 0.64
C LEU A 188 7.15 -7.74 1.48
N ALA A 189 7.22 -7.52 2.79
CA ALA A 189 6.10 -7.64 3.71
C ALA A 189 4.89 -6.74 3.35
N ARG A 190 5.09 -5.69 2.53
CA ARG A 190 4.05 -4.74 2.13
C ARG A 190 3.56 -4.90 0.69
N GLN A 191 4.12 -5.82 -0.11
CA GLN A 191 3.85 -5.91 -1.55
C GLN A 191 2.41 -6.27 -1.91
N ASN A 192 1.68 -6.89 -0.99
CA ASN A 192 0.25 -7.19 -1.17
C ASN A 192 -0.64 -5.96 -0.93
N GLU A 193 -0.16 -4.91 -0.26
CA GLU A 193 -0.96 -3.69 -0.03
C GLU A 193 -1.25 -2.95 -1.36
N PRO A 194 -0.25 -2.63 -2.23
CA PRO A 194 -0.53 -2.01 -3.52
C PRO A 194 -1.44 -2.84 -4.43
N LEU A 195 -1.34 -4.17 -4.38
CA LEU A 195 -2.20 -5.08 -5.16
C LEU A 195 -3.67 -4.87 -4.82
N ILE A 196 -4.01 -4.77 -3.54
CA ILE A 196 -5.39 -4.48 -3.08
C ILE A 196 -5.90 -3.19 -3.71
N PHE A 197 -5.10 -2.12 -3.68
CA PHE A 197 -5.49 -0.83 -4.24
C PHE A 197 -5.60 -0.88 -5.77
N ARG A 198 -4.71 -1.59 -6.48
CA ARG A 198 -4.84 -1.79 -7.93
C ARG A 198 -6.20 -2.42 -8.26
N VAL A 199 -6.52 -3.54 -7.62
CA VAL A 199 -7.77 -4.26 -7.85
C VAL A 199 -8.97 -3.36 -7.60
N ILE A 200 -8.97 -2.60 -6.49
CA ILE A 200 -10.02 -1.63 -6.16
C ILE A 200 -10.14 -0.56 -7.25
N PHE A 201 -9.07 0.16 -7.59
CA PHE A 201 -9.15 1.26 -8.55
C PHE A 201 -9.52 0.78 -9.96
N GLN A 202 -9.12 -0.43 -10.34
CA GLN A 202 -9.36 -0.99 -11.66
C GLN A 202 -10.78 -1.55 -11.83
N TYR A 203 -11.35 -2.17 -10.78
CA TYR A 203 -12.61 -2.92 -10.91
C TYR A 203 -13.76 -2.44 -10.03
N HIS A 204 -13.51 -1.62 -9.01
CA HIS A 204 -14.60 -1.14 -8.15
C HIS A 204 -15.61 -0.34 -8.99
N PRO A 205 -16.92 -0.66 -8.94
CA PRO A 205 -17.92 -0.17 -9.89
C PRO A 205 -17.97 1.36 -10.03
N GLN A 206 -17.64 2.06 -8.95
CA GLN A 206 -17.64 3.51 -8.91
C GLN A 206 -16.24 4.15 -9.07
N LEU A 207 -15.14 3.48 -8.73
CA LEU A 207 -13.80 4.08 -8.82
C LEU A 207 -13.19 3.88 -10.20
N SER A 208 -13.45 2.74 -10.84
CA SER A 208 -12.98 2.44 -12.20
C SER A 208 -13.55 3.38 -13.26
N THR A 209 -14.69 4.00 -12.99
CA THR A 209 -15.39 4.94 -13.88
C THR A 209 -15.28 6.41 -13.42
N SER A 210 -14.44 6.69 -12.42
CA SER A 210 -14.34 8.00 -11.78
C SER A 210 -13.55 9.05 -12.58
N GLY A 211 -12.90 8.64 -13.66
CA GLY A 211 -11.98 9.50 -14.44
C GLY A 211 -10.55 9.54 -13.89
N LEU A 212 -10.27 8.85 -12.78
CA LEU A 212 -8.91 8.58 -12.33
C LEU A 212 -8.20 7.67 -13.33
N LYS A 213 -6.93 7.99 -13.61
CA LYS A 213 -6.05 7.21 -14.49
C LYS A 213 -5.03 6.46 -13.65
N ILE A 214 -5.01 5.14 -13.75
CA ILE A 214 -3.97 4.33 -13.11
C ILE A 214 -2.65 4.56 -13.85
N VAL A 215 -1.59 4.85 -13.09
CA VAL A 215 -0.21 4.88 -13.55
C VAL A 215 0.51 3.71 -12.90
N GLU A 216 0.76 2.69 -13.71
CA GLU A 216 1.43 1.46 -13.28
C GLU A 216 2.93 1.76 -13.03
N TRP A 217 3.33 1.63 -11.77
CA TRP A 217 4.71 1.83 -11.30
C TRP A 217 5.30 0.57 -10.67
N GLU A 218 4.46 -0.22 -10.01
CA GLU A 218 4.72 -1.50 -9.34
C GLU A 218 5.65 -2.50 -10.07
N THR A 219 5.72 -2.46 -11.40
CA THR A 219 6.42 -3.43 -12.25
C THR A 219 7.71 -2.83 -12.82
N ARG A 220 8.00 -1.56 -12.55
CA ARG A 220 9.15 -0.86 -13.10
C ARG A 220 10.42 -1.29 -12.38
N LYS A 221 11.41 -1.65 -13.18
CA LYS A 221 12.77 -1.98 -12.75
C LYS A 221 13.78 -1.39 -13.72
N ASN A 222 14.97 -1.10 -13.22
CA ASN A 222 16.15 -0.90 -14.05
C ASN A 222 16.93 -2.21 -14.15
N ASP A 223 18.12 -2.18 -14.77
CA ASP A 223 18.95 -3.39 -14.93
C ASP A 223 19.45 -3.98 -13.59
N GLN A 224 19.41 -3.22 -12.50
CA GLN A 224 20.01 -3.55 -11.21
C GLN A 224 18.99 -3.81 -10.10
N GLU A 225 17.87 -3.10 -10.09
CA GLU A 225 16.89 -3.11 -8.99
C GLU A 225 15.48 -2.68 -9.42
N TYR A 226 14.50 -2.93 -8.54
CA TYR A 226 13.17 -2.37 -8.66
C TYR A 226 13.17 -0.87 -8.38
N LEU A 227 12.24 -0.17 -9.02
CA LEU A 227 12.02 1.25 -8.76
C LEU A 227 11.04 1.42 -7.59
N THR A 228 11.56 1.43 -6.36
CA THR A 228 10.77 1.60 -5.14
C THR A 228 10.37 3.06 -4.89
N ILE A 229 9.09 3.28 -4.61
CA ILE A 229 8.52 4.54 -4.11
C ILE A 229 7.51 4.15 -3.03
N GLU A 230 7.43 4.89 -1.92
CA GLU A 230 6.33 4.76 -0.97
C GLU A 230 5.67 6.13 -0.77
N GLY A 231 4.35 6.16 -0.64
CA GLY A 231 3.57 7.40 -0.61
C GLY A 231 3.88 8.34 0.55
N GLY A 232 4.42 7.87 1.68
CA GLY A 232 4.91 8.73 2.76
C GLY A 232 6.09 9.63 2.34
N ASP A 233 6.83 9.26 1.29
CA ASP A 233 7.88 10.12 0.74
C ASP A 233 7.33 11.23 -0.17
N LEU A 234 6.05 11.21 -0.52
CA LEU A 234 5.47 12.13 -1.49
C LEU A 234 4.69 13.25 -0.80
N ALA A 235 5.07 14.49 -1.12
CA ALA A 235 4.30 15.68 -0.78
C ALA A 235 4.01 16.50 -2.04
N TYR A 236 2.79 16.39 -2.57
CA TYR A 236 2.38 17.16 -3.73
C TYR A 236 2.01 18.59 -3.32
N TYR A 237 2.84 19.55 -3.71
CA TYR A 237 2.62 20.96 -3.38
C TYR A 237 1.57 21.62 -4.29
N GLY A 238 1.32 21.04 -5.48
CA GLY A 238 0.44 21.58 -6.51
C GLY A 238 1.22 22.23 -7.67
N GLN A 239 0.50 22.56 -8.75
CA GLN A 239 1.07 23.20 -9.97
C GLN A 239 2.25 22.41 -10.58
N GLY A 240 2.18 21.08 -10.49
CA GLY A 240 3.22 20.17 -10.97
C GLY A 240 4.49 20.16 -10.11
N ILE A 241 4.49 20.71 -8.89
CA ILE A 241 5.63 20.65 -7.97
C ILE A 241 5.43 19.48 -7.02
N LEU A 242 6.38 18.54 -7.04
CA LEU A 242 6.42 17.38 -6.16
C LEU A 242 7.66 17.46 -5.27
N LEU A 243 7.47 17.40 -3.95
CA LEU A 243 8.55 17.09 -3.01
C LEU A 243 8.57 15.58 -2.82
N ILE A 244 9.76 14.99 -2.89
CA ILE A 244 9.94 13.54 -2.77
C ILE A 244 11.14 13.20 -1.88
N GLY A 245 10.94 12.34 -0.89
CA GLY A 245 11.99 11.78 -0.07
C GLY A 245 12.88 10.83 -0.87
N CYS A 246 14.20 10.90 -0.65
CA CYS A 246 15.18 9.96 -1.17
C CYS A 246 15.85 9.26 0.02
N GLY A 247 15.59 7.97 0.20
CA GLY A 247 16.00 7.24 1.40
C GLY A 247 15.81 5.73 1.30
N GLU A 248 15.53 5.08 2.43
CA GLU A 248 15.39 3.62 2.52
C GLU A 248 14.19 3.09 1.73
N ARG A 249 13.10 3.87 1.65
CA ARG A 249 11.84 3.44 1.02
C ARG A 249 11.73 3.89 -0.44
N THR A 250 12.17 5.10 -0.74
CA THR A 250 12.19 5.64 -2.10
C THR A 250 13.61 5.79 -2.60
N ASN A 251 14.00 4.98 -3.60
CA ASN A 251 15.36 4.99 -4.12
C ASN A 251 15.58 6.08 -5.19
N ARG A 252 16.84 6.47 -5.37
CA ARG A 252 17.23 7.55 -6.30
C ARG A 252 16.81 7.25 -7.74
N SER A 253 16.99 6.01 -8.21
CA SER A 253 16.63 5.63 -9.58
C SER A 253 15.13 5.80 -9.86
N SER A 254 14.29 5.60 -8.84
CA SER A 254 12.85 5.83 -8.95
C SER A 254 12.50 7.29 -9.11
N ILE A 255 13.15 8.18 -8.37
CA ILE A 255 12.97 9.63 -8.47
C ILE A 255 13.36 10.12 -9.87
N GLU A 256 14.51 9.68 -10.38
CA GLU A 256 14.97 10.03 -11.73
C GLU A 256 14.01 9.51 -12.81
N ALA A 257 13.53 8.28 -12.66
CA ALA A 257 12.53 7.72 -13.57
C ALA A 257 11.18 8.46 -13.48
N LEU A 258 10.78 8.90 -12.29
CA LEU A 258 9.52 9.61 -12.07
C LEU A 258 9.57 10.99 -12.72
N ALA A 259 10.69 11.71 -12.57
CA ALA A 259 10.94 12.98 -13.24
C ALA A 259 10.86 12.85 -14.77
N ARG A 260 11.41 11.77 -15.35
CA ARG A 260 11.37 11.49 -16.80
C ARG A 260 9.97 11.19 -17.35
N THR A 261 8.96 10.95 -16.50
CA THR A 261 7.57 10.79 -16.97
C THR A 261 6.99 12.08 -17.56
N GLY A 262 7.53 13.24 -17.18
CA GLY A 262 6.99 14.55 -17.56
C GLY A 262 5.64 14.89 -16.91
N LEU A 263 5.15 14.07 -15.96
CA LEU A 263 3.89 14.29 -15.24
C LEU A 263 3.98 15.47 -14.27
N PHE A 264 5.16 15.69 -13.71
CA PHE A 264 5.48 16.82 -12.84
C PHE A 264 6.20 17.89 -13.66
N ARG A 265 6.10 19.16 -13.27
CA ARG A 265 6.89 20.28 -13.80
C ARG A 265 8.24 20.39 -13.09
N GLN A 266 8.25 20.08 -11.80
CA GLN A 266 9.43 20.17 -10.96
C GLN A 266 9.37 19.05 -9.91
N VAL A 267 10.48 18.32 -9.77
CA VAL A 267 10.65 17.31 -8.72
C VAL A 267 11.77 17.79 -7.79
N ILE A 268 11.44 17.97 -6.51
CA ILE A 268 12.36 18.40 -5.47
C ILE A 268 12.67 17.17 -4.60
N ALA A 269 13.81 16.55 -4.87
CA ALA A 269 14.28 15.40 -4.12
C ALA A 269 14.99 15.86 -2.84
N ILE A 270 14.58 15.30 -1.71
CA ILE A 270 15.10 15.61 -0.39
C ILE A 270 15.76 14.35 0.15
N VAL A 271 17.08 14.38 0.35
CA VAL A 271 17.78 13.22 0.92
C VAL A 271 17.45 13.11 2.40
N ILE A 272 16.92 11.95 2.79
CA ILE A 272 16.62 11.63 4.18
C ILE A 272 17.86 10.92 4.74
N PRO A 273 18.52 11.48 5.78
CA PRO A 273 19.68 10.85 6.39
C PRO A 273 19.35 9.43 6.86
N PRO A 274 20.26 8.45 6.70
CA PRO A 274 20.01 7.08 7.14
C PRO A 274 19.99 7.03 8.68
N GLN A 275 18.80 7.05 9.25
CA GLN A 275 18.55 6.85 10.67
C GLN A 275 17.32 5.98 10.86
N ARG A 276 17.37 5.08 11.84
CA ARG A 276 16.35 4.03 12.05
C ARG A 276 14.96 4.60 12.32
N ASP A 277 14.88 5.80 12.88
CA ASP A 277 13.63 6.41 13.37
C ASP A 277 12.84 7.18 12.28
N TYR A 278 13.41 7.37 11.07
CA TYR A 278 12.79 8.18 10.02
C TYR A 278 12.76 7.44 8.69
N MET A 279 11.61 6.87 8.36
CA MET A 279 11.45 6.02 7.17
C MET A 279 11.02 6.79 5.92
N HIS A 280 10.30 7.90 6.09
CA HIS A 280 9.68 8.66 5.00
C HIS A 280 9.75 10.17 5.22
N LEU A 281 9.59 10.95 4.14
CA LEU A 281 9.61 12.41 4.17
C LEU A 281 8.55 13.01 5.09
N ASP A 282 7.33 12.48 5.09
CA ASP A 282 6.20 13.01 5.88
C ASP A 282 6.41 12.96 7.41
N THR A 283 7.31 12.08 7.87
CA THR A 283 7.72 11.98 9.29
C THR A 283 8.61 13.13 9.74
N VAL A 284 9.29 13.81 8.81
CA VAL A 284 10.26 14.88 9.08
C VAL A 284 9.89 16.22 8.43
N LEU A 285 8.97 16.23 7.47
CA LEU A 285 8.47 17.40 6.77
C LEU A 285 7.00 17.20 6.40
N SER A 286 6.11 18.08 6.89
CA SER A 286 4.70 18.06 6.48
C SER A 286 4.20 19.47 6.14
N THR A 287 3.31 19.60 5.16
CA THR A 287 2.63 20.87 4.89
C THR A 287 1.48 21.07 5.88
N VAL A 288 1.44 22.23 6.56
CA VAL A 288 0.33 22.61 7.47
C VAL A 288 -0.48 23.78 6.94
N GLY A 289 -0.13 24.27 5.75
CA GLY A 289 -0.86 25.29 5.03
C GLY A 289 -0.16 25.60 3.71
N LYS A 290 -0.77 26.48 2.90
CA LYS A 290 -0.26 26.82 1.56
C LYS A 290 1.20 27.28 1.55
N HIS A 291 1.66 27.94 2.61
CA HIS A 291 3.00 28.49 2.73
C HIS A 291 3.65 28.17 4.09
N ALA A 292 3.26 27.05 4.70
CA ALA A 292 3.72 26.68 6.03
C ALA A 292 4.01 25.17 6.11
N PHE A 293 5.15 24.84 6.71
CA PHE A 293 5.63 23.47 6.88
C PHE A 293 5.97 23.24 8.35
N THR A 294 5.72 22.03 8.84
CA THR A 294 6.37 21.51 10.04
C THR A 294 7.62 20.77 9.61
N LEU A 295 8.75 21.11 10.20
CA LEU A 295 10.07 20.57 9.85
C LEU A 295 10.74 20.04 11.12
N HIS A 296 11.14 18.79 11.10
CA HIS A 296 11.91 18.18 12.17
C HIS A 296 13.35 18.72 12.17
N GLY A 297 13.90 18.98 13.36
CA GLY A 297 15.23 19.59 13.51
C GLY A 297 16.38 18.80 12.86
N LEU A 298 16.22 17.47 12.74
CA LEU A 298 17.15 16.62 12.00
C LEU A 298 17.34 17.13 10.56
N LEU A 299 16.23 17.23 9.84
CA LEU A 299 16.22 17.62 8.43
C LEU A 299 16.62 19.09 8.28
N ALA A 300 16.22 19.95 9.23
CA ALA A 300 16.60 21.36 9.24
C ALA A 300 18.13 21.59 9.29
N ASN A 301 18.88 20.65 9.87
CA ASN A 301 20.33 20.79 10.04
C ASN A 301 21.15 20.10 8.93
N GLN A 302 20.56 19.14 8.21
CA GLN A 302 21.26 18.27 7.26
C GLN A 302 20.37 17.95 6.05
N MET A 303 20.09 18.96 5.23
CA MET A 303 19.22 18.82 4.06
C MET A 303 20.02 18.91 2.77
N ASP A 304 20.25 17.78 2.11
CA ASP A 304 20.66 17.78 0.71
C ASP A 304 19.40 17.78 -0.16
N ILE A 305 19.24 18.85 -0.94
CA ILE A 305 18.07 19.07 -1.80
C ILE A 305 18.53 19.13 -3.25
N PHE A 306 17.89 18.35 -4.10
CA PHE A 306 18.15 18.34 -5.54
C PHE A 306 16.86 18.69 -6.27
N THR A 307 16.94 19.65 -7.19
CA THR A 307 15.81 20.05 -8.02
C THR A 307 16.00 19.52 -9.44
N ILE A 308 14.98 18.83 -9.95
CA ILE A 308 14.90 18.37 -11.33
C ILE A 308 13.77 19.17 -11.99
N GLU A 309 14.14 20.07 -12.89
CA GLU A 309 13.18 20.68 -13.82
C GLU A 309 12.92 19.69 -14.94
N THR A 310 11.65 19.35 -15.16
CA THR A 310 11.24 18.32 -16.14
C THR A 310 10.70 18.94 -17.43
N ARG A 311 10.58 20.27 -17.48
CA ARG A 311 10.22 21.04 -18.66
C ARG A 311 11.36 21.98 -19.04
N ASP A 312 11.78 21.89 -20.30
CA ASP A 312 12.22 23.04 -21.08
C ASP A 312 10.98 23.84 -21.53
#